data_AF-A0A2G6R582-F1
#
_entry.id   AF-A0A2G6R582-F1
#
_cell.length_a   1.000
_cell.length_b   1.000
_cell.length_c   1.000
_cell.angle_alpha   90.00
_cell.angle_beta   90.00
_cell.angle_gamma   90.00
#
_symmetry.space_group_name_H-M   'P 1'
#
loop_
_entity.id
_entity.type
_entity.pdbx_description
1 polymer ?
#
loop_
_entity_poly.entity_id
_entity_poly.type
_entity_poly.pdbx_seq_one_letter_code
_entity_poly.pdbx_strand_id
1 'polypeptide(L)' 'MVKILALAVVLFLVYLVFFKKGREKNISDSKKNDEITDTMIECPKCGVYVSKDDAILSNGKYFCSKECLS' A
#
# COMPACT_ATOMS: atom_id res chain seq x y z
N MET A 1 48.84 0.26 -9.05
CA MET A 1 47.58 -0.35 -9.54
C MET A 1 46.46 -0.46 -8.50
N VAL A 2 46.73 -0.63 -7.20
CA VAL A 2 45.70 -0.71 -6.12
C VAL A 2 44.87 0.57 -5.87
N LYS A 3 45.41 1.76 -6.18
CA LYS A 3 44.73 3.05 -5.95
C LYS A 3 43.40 3.18 -6.73
N ILE A 4 43.35 2.65 -7.95
CA ILE A 4 42.17 2.70 -8.83
C ILE A 4 41.12 1.69 -8.36
N LEU A 5 41.55 0.52 -7.88
CA LEU A 5 40.67 -0.51 -7.36
C LEU A 5 39.96 -0.04 -6.08
N ALA A 6 40.68 0.64 -5.19
CA ALA A 6 40.09 1.23 -3.98
C ALA A 6 39.03 2.28 -4.31
N LEU A 7 39.30 3.15 -5.29
CA LEU A 7 38.33 4.15 -5.75
C LEU A 7 37.10 3.50 -6.40
N ALA A 8 37.29 2.47 -7.22
CA ALA A 8 36.18 1.74 -7.84
C ALA A 8 35.29 1.04 -6.80
N VAL A 9 35.87 0.43 -5.76
CA VAL A 9 35.12 -0.20 -4.67
C VAL A 9 34.33 0.84 -3.88
N VAL A 10 34.92 1.98 -3.55
CA VAL A 10 34.22 3.05 -2.82
C VAL A 10 33.04 3.59 -3.64
N LEU A 11 33.22 3.85 -4.94
CA LEU A 11 32.14 4.29 -5.82
C LEU A 11 31.04 3.23 -5.96
N PHE A 12 31.40 1.96 -6.07
CA PHE A 12 30.46 0.85 -6.15
C PHE A 12 29.64 0.70 -4.86
N LEU A 13 30.27 0.84 -3.69
CA LEU A 13 29.57 0.80 -2.40
C LEU A 13 28.58 1.97 -2.25
N VAL A 14 29.00 3.19 -2.63
CA VAL A 14 28.10 4.36 -2.63
C VAL A 14 26.91 4.11 -3.56
N TYR A 15 27.15 3.64 -4.79
CA TYR A 15 26.08 3.30 -5.73
C TYR A 15 25.12 2.25 -5.17
N LEU A 16 25.62 1.17 -4.58
CA LEU A 16 24.79 0.13 -3.97
C LEU A 16 23.95 0.64 -2.80
N VAL A 17 24.51 1.48 -1.93
CA VAL A 17 23.79 2.06 -0.78
C VAL A 17 22.69 3.01 -1.25
N PHE A 18 22.97 3.89 -2.22
CA PHE A 18 21.96 4.78 -2.79
C PHE A 18 20.88 4.02 -3.57
N PHE A 19 21.26 3.00 -4.36
CA PHE A 19 20.32 2.19 -5.13
C PHE A 19 19.46 1.27 -4.25
N LYS A 20 20.01 0.71 -3.17
CA LYS A 20 19.25 -0.07 -2.18
C LYS A 20 18.23 0.80 -1.44
N LYS A 21 18.59 2.04 -1.10
CA LYS A 21 17.67 3.03 -0.52
C LYS A 21 16.57 3.47 -1.50
N GLY A 22 16.83 3.41 -2.81
CA GLY A 22 15.84 3.61 -3.86
C GLY A 22 14.84 2.46 -4.00
N ARG A 23 15.29 1.20 -3.89
CA ARG A 23 14.40 0.03 -3.99
C ARG A 23 13.59 -0.27 -2.72
N GLU A 24 14.12 0.02 -1.53
CA GLU A 24 13.39 -0.21 -0.29
C GLU A 24 12.12 0.65 -0.20
N LYS A 25 12.15 1.88 -0.75
CA LYS A 25 10.99 2.77 -0.87
C LYS A 25 9.97 2.36 -1.93
N ASN A 26 10.27 1.38 -2.78
CA ASN A 26 9.33 0.89 -3.80
C ASN A 26 8.81 -0.51 -3.49
N ILE A 27 9.42 -1.23 -2.53
CA ILE A 27 8.99 -2.58 -2.12
C ILE A 27 8.24 -2.56 -0.79
N SER A 28 8.38 -1.51 0.04
CA SER A 28 7.52 -1.32 1.21
C SER A 28 6.12 -0.79 0.89
N ASP A 29 5.96 -0.09 -0.24
CA ASP A 29 4.66 0.48 -0.65
C ASP A 29 3.89 -0.42 -1.62
N SER A 30 4.56 -1.33 -2.33
CA SER A 30 3.88 -2.36 -3.15
C SER A 30 3.45 -3.60 -2.36
N LYS A 31 3.84 -3.74 -1.08
CA LYS A 31 3.35 -4.82 -0.21
C LYS A 31 2.28 -4.36 0.80
N LYS A 32 1.64 -3.23 0.51
CA LYS A 32 0.61 -2.62 1.33
C LYS A 32 -0.72 -2.43 0.58
N ASN A 33 -0.94 -3.12 -0.53
CA ASN A 33 -2.21 -3.03 -1.26
C ASN A 33 -2.69 -4.35 -1.87
N ASP A 34 -2.22 -5.50 -1.35
CA ASP A 34 -2.73 -6.83 -1.75
C ASP A 34 -3.36 -7.60 -0.58
N GLU A 35 -3.56 -6.93 0.56
CA GLU A 35 -4.62 -7.33 1.47
C GLU A 35 -5.84 -6.49 1.12
N ILE A 36 -6.44 -6.81 -0.03
CA ILE A 36 -7.90 -6.71 -0.16
C ILE A 36 -8.42 -7.68 0.91
N THR A 37 -8.43 -7.24 2.17
CA THR A 37 -9.23 -7.89 3.18
C THR A 37 -10.63 -7.65 2.71
N ASP A 38 -11.16 -8.57 1.90
CA ASP A 38 -12.52 -8.55 1.37
C ASP A 38 -13.49 -8.81 2.53
N THR A 39 -13.42 -7.92 3.52
CA THR A 39 -14.26 -7.86 4.69
C THR A 39 -15.54 -7.26 4.16
N MET A 40 -16.37 -8.14 3.60
CA MET A 40 -17.68 -7.78 3.15
C MET A 40 -18.54 -7.49 4.38
N ILE A 41 -19.15 -6.31 4.39
CA ILE A 41 -20.03 -5.87 5.46
C ILE A 41 -21.43 -5.67 4.89
N GLU A 42 -22.42 -6.08 5.68
CA GLU A 42 -23.81 -5.99 5.29
C GLU A 42 -24.33 -4.56 5.47
N CYS A 43 -24.91 -4.00 4.41
CA CYS A 43 -25.60 -2.73 4.46
C CYS A 43 -26.92 -2.87 5.23
N PRO A 44 -27.15 -2.15 6.34
CA PRO A 44 -28.33 -2.31 7.19
C PRO A 44 -29.64 -1.82 6.55
N LYS A 45 -29.59 -1.22 5.35
CA LYS A 45 -30.77 -0.70 4.64
C LYS A 45 -31.23 -1.58 3.49
N CYS A 46 -30.30 -2.25 2.80
CA CYS A 46 -30.62 -3.08 1.62
C CYS A 46 -30.16 -4.53 1.75
N GLY A 47 -29.41 -4.90 2.79
CA GLY A 47 -28.88 -6.26 2.99
C GLY A 47 -27.78 -6.65 1.98
N VAL A 48 -27.32 -5.71 1.15
CA VAL A 48 -26.24 -5.97 0.19
C VAL A 48 -24.90 -5.95 0.91
N TYR A 49 -24.05 -6.90 0.55
CA TYR A 49 -22.67 -7.00 1.02
C TYR A 49 -21.79 -6.06 0.20
N VAL A 50 -21.14 -5.12 0.86
CA VAL A 50 -20.18 -4.18 0.26
C VAL A 50 -18.82 -4.39 0.90
N SER A 51 -17.74 -4.30 0.12
CA SER A 51 -16.40 -4.37 0.68
C SER A 51 -16.14 -3.16 1.56
N LYS A 52 -15.49 -3.36 2.71
CA LYS A 52 -15.21 -2.29 3.69
C LYS A 52 -14.52 -1.07 3.07
N ASP A 53 -13.70 -1.28 2.05
CA ASP A 53 -12.97 -0.22 1.33
C ASP A 53 -13.88 0.63 0.43
N ASP A 54 -14.97 0.06 -0.08
CA ASP A 54 -15.97 0.72 -0.93
C ASP A 54 -17.21 1.20 -0.14
N ALA A 55 -17.34 0.79 1.12
CA ALA A 55 -18.49 1.11 1.95
C ALA A 55 -18.42 2.52 2.54
N ILE A 56 -19.56 3.21 2.56
CA ILE A 56 -19.67 4.57 3.11
C ILE A 56 -20.03 4.47 4.61
N LEU A 57 -19.14 4.95 5.48
CA LEU A 57 -19.39 5.04 6.92
C LEU A 57 -20.24 6.28 7.24
N SER A 58 -21.43 6.08 7.81
CA SER A 58 -22.27 7.16 8.33
C SER A 58 -22.97 6.73 9.61
N ASN A 59 -22.95 7.59 10.64
CA ASN A 59 -23.53 7.29 11.95
C ASN A 59 -23.07 5.94 12.55
N GLY A 60 -21.82 5.53 12.27
CA GLY A 60 -21.27 4.25 12.74
C GLY A 60 -21.80 3.01 12.00
N LYS A 61 -22.58 3.19 10.94
CA LYS A 61 -23.09 2.13 10.07
C LYS A 61 -22.46 2.24 8.69
N TYR A 62 -22.27 1.10 8.04
CA TYR A 62 -21.70 1.05 6.71
C TYR A 62 -22.80 0.88 5.66
N PHE A 63 -22.76 1.70 4.62
CA PHE A 63 -23.76 1.73 3.58
C PHE A 63 -23.14 1.45 2.22
N CYS A 64 -23.87 0.73 1.37
CA CYS A 64 -23.39 0.40 0.02
C CYS A 64 -23.37 1.61 -0.93
N SER A 65 -24.18 2.66 -0.68
CA SER A 65 -24.29 3.83 -1.56
C SER A 65 -24.93 5.03 -0.86
N LYS A 66 -24.80 6.23 -1.46
CA LYS A 66 -25.42 7.48 -0.98
C LYS A 66 -26.95 7.42 -0.95
N GLU A 67 -27.56 6.61 -1.80
CA GLU A 67 -29.00 6.34 -1.79
C GLU A 67 -29.43 5.60 -0.51
N CYS A 68 -28.51 4.82 0.08
CA CYS A 68 -28.77 4.16 1.34
C CYS A 68 -28.57 5.08 2.56
N LEU A 69 -27.90 6.22 2.40
CA LEU A 69 -27.74 7.23 3.45
C LEU A 69 -28.98 8.11 3.67
N SER A 70 -30.03 7.94 2.84
CA SER A 70 -31.27 8.72 2.90
C SER A 70 -32.12 8.43 4.12
#